data_AF-A0A0F4JQG0-F1
#
_entry.id   AF-A0A0F4JQG0-F1
#
_cell.length_a   1.000
_cell.length_b   1.000
_cell.length_c   1.000
_cell.angle_alpha   90.00
_cell.angle_beta   90.00
_cell.angle_gamma   90.00
#
_symmetry.space_group_name_H-M   'P 1'
#
loop_
_entity.id
_entity.type
_entity.pdbx_description
1 polymer ?
#
loop_
_entity_poly.entity_id
_entity_poly.type
_entity_poly.pdbx_seq_one_letter_code
_entity_poly.pdbx_strand_id
1 'polypeptide(L)'
;MPPAAAQHVPPGLGTPPRTPSNRPSRKRSGRVNVVDPELLAASMREAVGKLHPRELVKKPVLFVVAVGSVLTTLSALVHPSVFTWVISVWLWLTVLFANLAEAVAEGRGRAQAESLRKARTDTVAVRLNHWTYGANLKRAETEVVTPAELQPFDFVLVEAGELIPADGDVVDGAAMVDESAVTGESGGGAPVLREAGGDRSGVTGGTTVLSDSVVVRVTSRPGHSFIDRMIALVEGAARQKTPNEIALNILLAALTVIFVLVVVSIQPMADHAHAAQSTTVLVALLVTLIPTTIGALLSAIGIAGMDRLVQRNVIAMSGRAVEAAGDVNTLLLDKTGTITLGNREAVAFIPLPGVDRLQLADAAQLSSLADETPEGRSVVALAQRYGLRPATAADLSNPRFTEFSARTRMSGVNLSWDGGAGCAIRKGATAQVCDWVAMRGGTVPAEAVAWSARVSESGGTPLLVAVHDWDGPRVLGIIHLKDVVKEGIRERFEELRRMGIRTVMVTGDNELTARAIAAEAGVDEYLAEATPEDKMALIKREQAGGKLVAMTGDGTND
;
A
#
# COMPACT_ATOMS: atom_id res chain seq x y z
N MET A 1 66.54 -21.46 20.76
CA MET A 1 66.89 -22.87 20.50
C MET A 1 66.38 -23.70 21.69
N PRO A 2 65.73 -24.86 21.52
CA PRO A 2 65.68 -25.72 20.33
C PRO A 2 64.25 -25.90 19.71
N PRO A 3 64.16 -26.59 18.55
CA PRO A 3 62.98 -26.65 17.67
C PRO A 3 62.33 -28.06 17.56
N ALA A 4 61.41 -28.20 16.58
CA ALA A 4 60.73 -29.40 16.08
C ALA A 4 59.37 -29.70 16.76
N ALA A 5 58.31 -30.10 16.05
CA ALA A 5 58.28 -30.98 14.88
C ALA A 5 57.11 -30.69 13.90
N ALA A 6 57.39 -30.83 12.60
CA ALA A 6 56.39 -30.95 11.53
C ALA A 6 55.68 -32.32 11.63
N GLN A 7 54.36 -32.33 11.47
CA GLN A 7 53.59 -33.55 11.24
C GLN A 7 52.93 -33.50 9.85
N HIS A 8 53.36 -34.45 9.03
CA HIS A 8 52.72 -34.86 7.78
C HIS A 8 51.29 -35.37 8.04
N VAL A 9 50.34 -34.93 7.21
CA VAL A 9 48.99 -35.51 7.08
C VAL A 9 48.78 -35.88 5.59
N PRO A 10 48.27 -37.07 5.26
CA PRO A 10 48.29 -37.68 3.91
C PRO A 10 47.28 -37.08 2.92
N PRO A 11 47.45 -37.30 1.60
CA PRO A 11 46.55 -36.78 0.58
C PRO A 11 45.36 -37.73 0.38
N GLY A 12 44.13 -37.19 0.46
CA GLY A 12 42.95 -37.94 0.03
C GLY A 12 41.64 -37.33 0.52
N LEU A 13 40.97 -36.59 -0.37
CA LEU A 13 39.57 -36.78 -0.79
C LEU A 13 39.11 -35.50 -1.52
N GLY A 14 38.61 -35.70 -2.74
CA GLY A 14 38.36 -34.66 -3.72
C GLY A 14 37.36 -33.59 -3.27
N THR A 15 37.70 -32.34 -3.53
CA THR A 15 36.77 -31.21 -3.53
C THR A 15 35.76 -31.36 -4.67
N PRO A 16 34.44 -31.23 -4.43
CA PRO A 16 33.47 -31.08 -5.51
C PRO A 16 33.67 -29.73 -6.23
N PRO A 17 33.34 -29.62 -7.53
CA PRO A 17 33.62 -28.44 -8.32
C PRO A 17 32.84 -27.23 -7.78
N ARG A 18 33.58 -26.15 -7.50
CA ARG A 18 33.02 -24.83 -7.20
C ARG A 18 32.23 -24.34 -8.41
N THR A 19 30.92 -24.28 -8.29
CA THR A 19 30.08 -23.47 -9.18
C THR A 19 30.45 -22.00 -9.00
N PRO A 20 30.59 -21.21 -10.08
CA PRO A 20 30.95 -19.81 -9.97
C PRO A 20 29.78 -19.04 -9.37
N SER A 21 29.90 -18.65 -8.10
CA SER A 21 28.98 -17.72 -7.45
C SER A 21 29.19 -16.32 -8.01
N ASN A 22 28.66 -16.07 -9.20
CA ASN A 22 28.56 -14.72 -9.74
C ASN A 22 27.36 -14.05 -9.08
N ARG A 23 27.50 -13.65 -7.81
CA ARG A 23 26.55 -12.73 -7.18
C ARG A 23 26.78 -11.36 -7.82
N PRO A 24 25.82 -10.80 -8.57
CA PRO A 24 25.95 -9.41 -8.97
C PRO A 24 25.96 -8.57 -7.70
N SER A 25 27.00 -7.75 -7.52
CA SER A 25 27.06 -6.78 -6.44
C SER A 25 25.85 -5.85 -6.57
N ARG A 26 24.84 -6.06 -5.73
CA ARG A 26 23.71 -5.14 -5.56
C ARG A 26 24.29 -3.80 -5.13
N LYS A 27 24.50 -2.90 -6.10
CA LYS A 27 24.68 -1.47 -5.82
C LYS A 27 23.47 -1.06 -4.99
N ARG A 28 23.71 -0.58 -3.77
CA ARG A 28 22.71 0.16 -2.98
C ARG A 28 22.00 1.12 -3.93
N SER A 29 20.68 1.00 -4.08
CA SER A 29 19.86 2.01 -4.75
C SER A 29 19.97 3.28 -3.90
N GLY A 30 20.99 4.08 -4.18
CA GLY A 30 21.18 5.38 -3.57
C GLY A 30 19.96 6.22 -3.88
N ARG A 31 19.44 6.94 -2.88
CA ARG A 31 18.54 8.07 -3.07
C ARG A 31 18.97 8.82 -4.33
N VAL A 32 18.09 8.88 -5.33
CA VAL A 32 18.35 9.58 -6.60
C VAL A 32 18.74 11.01 -6.25
N ASN A 33 20.00 11.34 -6.41
CA ASN A 33 20.52 12.65 -6.05
C ASN A 33 20.01 13.62 -7.13
N VAL A 34 19.25 14.63 -6.70
CA VAL A 34 18.61 15.62 -7.58
C VAL A 34 19.61 16.33 -8.50
N VAL A 35 20.87 16.38 -8.08
CA VAL A 35 21.97 17.09 -8.73
C VAL A 35 22.93 16.10 -9.40
N ASP A 36 22.45 14.92 -9.79
CA ASP A 36 23.26 14.01 -10.59
C ASP A 36 23.59 14.67 -11.95
N PRO A 37 24.88 14.87 -12.29
CA PRO A 37 25.28 15.55 -13.53
C PRO A 37 24.73 14.89 -14.79
N GLU A 38 24.58 13.56 -14.80
CA GLU A 38 24.05 12.83 -15.96
C GLU A 38 22.54 13.10 -16.15
N LEU A 39 21.78 13.10 -15.05
CA LEU A 39 20.35 13.40 -15.05
C LEU A 39 20.09 14.86 -15.46
N LEU A 40 20.91 15.79 -14.97
CA LEU A 40 20.83 17.21 -15.33
C LEU A 40 21.16 17.44 -16.81
N ALA A 41 22.17 16.74 -17.35
CA ALA A 41 22.51 16.83 -18.77
C ALA A 41 21.38 16.30 -19.67
N ALA A 42 20.75 15.18 -19.29
CA ALA A 42 19.58 14.65 -19.99
C ALA A 42 18.39 15.63 -19.92
N SER A 43 18.11 16.17 -18.74
CA SER A 43 17.03 17.16 -18.52
C SER A 43 17.27 18.45 -19.30
N MET A 44 18.52 18.89 -19.42
CA MET A 44 18.89 20.07 -20.23
C MET A 44 18.62 19.83 -21.72
N ARG A 45 18.95 18.64 -22.25
CA ARG A 45 18.65 18.30 -23.64
C ARG A 45 17.15 18.33 -23.92
N GLU A 46 16.34 17.81 -23.00
CA GLU A 46 14.89 17.86 -23.07
C GLU A 46 14.35 19.29 -22.97
N ALA A 47 14.89 20.11 -22.06
CA ALA A 47 14.50 21.50 -21.89
C ALA A 47 14.70 22.33 -23.17
N VAL A 48 15.81 22.09 -23.89
CA VAL A 48 16.08 22.68 -25.20
C VAL A 48 15.09 22.18 -26.25
N GLY A 49 14.74 20.88 -26.25
CA GLY A 49 13.70 20.34 -27.13
C GLY A 49 12.33 21.00 -26.92
N LYS A 50 11.98 21.33 -25.66
CA LYS A 50 10.75 22.03 -25.28
C LYS A 50 10.71 23.51 -25.71
N LEU A 51 11.78 24.06 -26.30
CA LEU A 51 11.75 25.38 -26.95
C LEU A 51 11.00 25.37 -28.29
N HIS A 52 10.62 24.20 -28.79
CA HIS A 52 9.88 24.10 -30.04
C HIS A 52 8.52 24.84 -29.94
N PRO A 53 8.11 25.66 -30.94
CA PRO A 53 6.91 26.49 -30.86
C PRO A 53 5.63 25.73 -30.52
N ARG A 54 5.49 24.49 -31.00
CA ARG A 54 4.33 23.62 -30.71
C ARG A 54 4.15 23.30 -29.22
N GLU A 55 5.25 23.22 -28.46
CA GLU A 55 5.17 22.98 -27.01
C GLU A 55 4.93 24.29 -26.25
N LEU A 56 5.58 25.38 -26.66
CA LEU A 56 5.42 26.68 -26.02
C LEU A 56 4.00 27.23 -26.12
N VAL A 57 3.30 27.04 -27.24
CA VAL A 57 1.91 27.51 -27.41
C VAL A 57 0.95 26.91 -26.37
N LYS A 58 1.25 25.72 -25.83
CA LYS A 58 0.46 25.11 -24.75
C LYS A 58 0.63 25.83 -23.40
N LYS A 59 1.63 26.70 -23.29
CA LYS A 59 2.03 27.45 -22.08
C LYS A 59 1.98 28.96 -22.39
N PRO A 60 0.80 29.61 -22.32
CA PRO A 60 0.59 30.96 -22.84
C PRO A 60 1.54 32.01 -22.25
N VAL A 61 1.81 31.93 -20.94
CA VAL A 61 2.76 32.81 -20.25
C VAL A 61 4.16 32.68 -20.86
N LEU A 62 4.66 31.45 -20.98
CA LEU A 62 6.01 31.18 -21.48
C LEU A 62 6.14 31.49 -22.98
N PHE A 63 5.06 31.29 -23.73
CA PHE A 63 4.97 31.65 -25.14
C PHE A 63 5.20 33.15 -25.35
N VAL A 64 4.59 34.02 -24.53
CA VAL A 64 4.79 35.47 -24.63
C VAL A 64 6.25 35.85 -24.33
N VAL A 65 6.88 35.22 -23.33
CA VAL A 65 8.31 35.43 -23.05
C VAL A 65 9.18 34.99 -24.22
N ALA A 66 8.87 33.85 -24.85
CA ALA A 66 9.60 33.35 -26.01
C ALA A 66 9.45 34.28 -27.23
N VAL A 67 8.24 34.78 -27.50
CA VAL A 67 8.00 35.80 -28.54
C VAL A 67 8.80 37.07 -28.23
N GLY A 68 8.80 37.53 -26.98
CA GLY A 68 9.64 38.64 -26.53
C GLY A 68 11.14 38.39 -26.73
N SER A 69 11.60 37.17 -26.46
CA SER A 69 13.00 36.75 -26.67
C SER A 69 13.37 36.81 -28.16
N VAL A 70 12.49 36.38 -29.05
CA VAL A 70 12.68 36.50 -30.50
C VAL A 70 12.71 37.96 -30.93
N LEU A 71 11.76 38.79 -30.47
CA LEU A 71 11.70 40.21 -30.82
C LEU A 71 12.94 40.99 -30.36
N THR A 72 13.42 40.73 -29.15
CA THR A 72 14.65 41.34 -28.62
C THR A 72 15.91 40.83 -29.32
N THR A 73 15.95 39.55 -29.70
CA THR A 73 17.03 39.01 -30.54
C THR A 73 17.06 39.70 -31.91
N LEU A 74 15.91 39.85 -32.57
CA LEU A 74 15.79 40.60 -33.82
C LEU A 74 16.22 42.06 -33.63
N SER A 75 15.80 42.72 -32.55
CA SER A 75 16.24 44.07 -32.22
C SER A 75 17.76 44.16 -32.00
N ALA A 76 18.38 43.15 -31.38
CA ALA A 76 19.83 43.10 -31.17
C ALA A 76 20.61 42.84 -32.47
N LEU A 77 20.00 42.17 -33.46
CA LEU A 77 20.59 41.98 -34.79
C LEU A 77 20.51 43.25 -35.63
N VAL A 78 19.38 43.97 -35.58
CA VAL A 78 19.17 45.20 -36.36
C VAL A 78 19.90 46.39 -35.73
N HIS A 79 19.85 46.53 -34.41
CA HIS A 79 20.45 47.62 -33.64
C HIS A 79 21.30 47.04 -32.50
N PRO A 80 22.52 46.56 -32.80
CA PRO A 80 23.35 45.88 -31.83
C PRO A 80 23.80 46.82 -30.72
N SER A 81 23.44 46.48 -29.49
CA SER A 81 23.96 47.10 -28.28
C SER A 81 24.22 46.03 -27.22
N VAL A 82 25.16 46.30 -26.31
CA VAL A 82 25.42 45.41 -25.17
C VAL A 82 24.14 45.20 -24.37
N PHE A 83 23.36 46.27 -24.15
CA PHE A 83 22.09 46.22 -23.44
C PHE A 83 21.08 45.26 -24.10
N THR A 84 20.84 45.37 -25.41
CA THR A 84 19.89 44.52 -26.14
C THR A 84 20.31 43.05 -26.14
N TRP A 85 21.62 42.77 -26.25
CA TRP A 85 22.15 41.42 -26.15
C TRP A 85 21.97 40.82 -24.76
N VAL A 86 22.28 41.58 -23.71
CA VAL A 86 22.11 41.12 -22.32
C VAL A 86 20.65 40.79 -22.03
N ILE A 87 19.71 41.66 -22.41
CA ILE A 87 18.27 41.40 -22.22
C ILE A 87 17.84 40.16 -23.02
N SER A 88 18.18 40.07 -24.31
CA SER A 88 17.83 38.90 -25.13
C SER A 88 18.33 37.59 -24.52
N VAL A 89 19.59 37.55 -24.07
CA VAL A 89 20.18 36.36 -23.41
C VAL A 89 19.40 36.00 -22.15
N TRP A 90 19.08 36.96 -21.29
CA TRP A 90 18.30 36.69 -20.07
C TRP A 90 16.88 36.21 -20.34
N LEU A 91 16.23 36.72 -21.39
CA LEU A 91 14.91 36.25 -21.79
C LEU A 91 14.95 34.80 -22.28
N TRP A 92 15.94 34.44 -23.10
CA TRP A 92 16.16 33.05 -23.51
C TRP A 92 16.49 32.14 -22.31
N LEU A 93 17.34 32.60 -21.39
CA LEU A 93 17.64 31.88 -20.15
C LEU A 93 16.38 31.68 -19.29
N THR A 94 15.48 32.67 -19.24
CA THR A 94 14.22 32.57 -18.50
C THR A 94 13.34 31.45 -19.07
N VAL A 95 13.22 31.38 -20.40
CA VAL A 95 12.47 30.30 -21.06
C VAL A 95 13.14 28.94 -20.82
N LEU A 96 14.47 28.89 -20.92
CA LEU A 96 15.24 27.68 -20.70
C LEU A 96 15.11 27.16 -19.27
N PHE A 97 15.23 28.03 -18.26
CA PHE A 97 15.10 27.65 -16.85
C PHE A 97 13.69 27.14 -16.52
N ALA A 98 12.65 27.74 -17.09
CA ALA A 98 11.29 27.26 -16.96
C ALA A 98 11.14 25.83 -17.50
N ASN A 99 11.62 25.59 -18.73
CA ASN A 99 11.58 24.26 -19.35
C ASN A 99 12.46 23.24 -18.62
N LEU A 100 13.60 23.68 -18.06
CA LEU A 100 14.50 22.83 -17.28
C LEU A 100 13.87 22.39 -15.96
N ALA A 101 13.18 23.29 -15.24
CA ALA A 101 12.50 22.95 -13.99
C ALA A 101 11.45 21.84 -14.21
N GLU A 102 10.71 21.92 -15.32
CA GLU A 102 9.74 20.88 -15.70
C GLU A 102 10.42 19.58 -16.14
N ALA A 103 11.47 19.64 -16.96
CA ALA A 103 12.21 18.45 -17.40
C ALA A 103 12.85 17.70 -16.22
N VAL A 104 13.37 18.43 -15.21
CA VAL A 104 13.91 17.84 -13.98
C VAL A 104 12.81 17.14 -13.17
N ALA A 105 11.61 17.74 -13.09
CA ALA A 105 10.48 17.11 -12.40
C ALA A 105 10.01 15.83 -13.11
N GLU A 106 9.88 15.86 -14.44
CA GLU A 106 9.49 14.70 -15.25
C GLU A 106 10.57 13.60 -15.27
N GLY A 107 11.85 13.98 -15.34
CA GLY A 107 12.98 13.05 -15.42
C GLY A 107 13.10 12.14 -14.21
N ARG A 108 12.74 12.62 -13.01
CA ARG A 108 12.72 11.76 -11.80
C ARG A 108 11.66 10.68 -11.88
N GLY A 109 10.45 11.03 -12.30
CA GLY A 109 9.38 10.07 -12.50
C GLY A 109 9.82 9.01 -13.51
N ARG A 110 10.31 9.44 -14.69
CA ARG A 110 10.76 8.51 -15.74
C ARG A 110 11.85 7.54 -15.26
N ALA A 111 12.84 8.00 -14.49
CA ALA A 111 13.90 7.13 -13.97
C ALA A 111 13.36 6.01 -13.06
N GLN A 112 12.37 6.31 -12.22
CA GLN A 112 11.71 5.31 -11.39
C GLN A 112 10.86 4.34 -12.23
N ALA A 113 10.09 4.86 -13.19
CA ALA A 113 9.31 4.05 -14.11
C ALA A 113 10.18 3.11 -14.96
N GLU A 114 11.34 3.58 -15.42
CA GLU A 114 12.31 2.79 -16.19
C GLU A 114 12.91 1.66 -15.36
N SER A 115 13.19 1.89 -14.08
CA SER A 115 13.65 0.83 -13.17
C SER A 115 12.60 -0.28 -12.98
N LEU A 116 11.32 0.09 -12.87
CA LEU A 116 10.20 -0.85 -12.79
C LEU A 116 10.00 -1.60 -14.11
N ARG A 117 10.11 -0.90 -15.25
CA ARG A 117 9.99 -1.50 -16.58
C ARG A 117 11.11 -2.51 -16.83
N LYS A 118 12.36 -2.19 -16.45
CA LYS A 118 13.51 -3.09 -16.60
C LYS A 118 13.36 -4.36 -15.78
N ALA A 119 12.86 -4.26 -14.54
CA ALA A 119 12.56 -5.43 -13.72
C ALA A 119 11.56 -6.39 -14.40
N ARG A 120 10.58 -5.85 -15.14
CA ARG A 120 9.60 -6.65 -15.90
C ARG A 120 10.18 -7.29 -17.15
N THR A 121 10.95 -6.54 -17.96
CA THR A 121 11.43 -7.02 -19.28
C THR A 121 12.38 -8.22 -19.17
N ASP A 122 13.13 -8.33 -18.07
CA ASP A 122 14.07 -9.43 -17.85
C ASP A 122 13.39 -10.71 -17.29
N THR A 123 12.07 -10.68 -17.04
CA THR A 123 11.34 -11.82 -16.45
C THR A 123 10.82 -12.77 -17.54
N VAL A 124 10.96 -14.07 -17.29
CA VAL A 124 10.44 -15.15 -18.12
C VAL A 124 9.29 -15.85 -17.38
N ALA A 125 8.25 -16.29 -18.10
CA ALA A 125 7.11 -16.99 -17.51
C ALA A 125 7.02 -18.44 -18.00
N VAL A 126 6.74 -19.37 -17.09
CA VAL A 126 6.50 -20.79 -17.41
C VAL A 126 5.00 -21.05 -17.41
N ARG A 127 4.36 -20.94 -18.58
CA ARG A 127 2.92 -21.19 -18.74
C ARG A 127 2.65 -22.69 -18.75
N LEU A 128 1.62 -23.12 -18.01
CA LEU A 128 1.13 -24.49 -17.98
C LEU A 128 0.02 -24.66 -19.02
N ASN A 129 0.28 -25.47 -20.05
CA ASN A 129 -0.68 -25.76 -21.11
C ASN A 129 -1.65 -26.87 -20.67
N HIS A 130 -2.96 -26.64 -20.83
CA HIS A 130 -4.03 -27.58 -20.50
C HIS A 130 -4.04 -28.10 -19.04
N TRP A 131 -3.42 -27.37 -18.11
CA TRP A 131 -3.40 -27.76 -16.71
C TRP A 131 -4.75 -27.51 -16.03
N THR A 132 -5.15 -28.42 -15.14
CA THR A 132 -6.38 -28.34 -14.36
C THR A 132 -6.08 -28.50 -12.87
N TYR A 133 -6.97 -27.97 -12.03
CA TYR A 133 -6.83 -28.02 -10.58
C TYR A 133 -6.59 -29.44 -10.06
N GLY A 134 -5.51 -29.63 -9.29
CA GLY A 134 -5.13 -30.93 -8.72
C GLY A 134 -4.44 -31.88 -9.71
N ALA A 135 -4.16 -31.44 -10.95
CA ALA A 135 -3.34 -32.21 -11.87
C ALA A 135 -1.87 -32.21 -11.43
N ASN A 136 -1.17 -33.33 -11.66
CA ASN A 136 0.22 -33.50 -11.22
C ASN A 136 1.16 -32.56 -12.00
N LEU A 137 1.73 -31.57 -11.30
CA LEU A 137 2.65 -30.58 -11.86
C LEU A 137 3.85 -31.19 -12.59
N LYS A 138 4.34 -32.37 -12.15
CA LYS A 138 5.49 -33.03 -12.79
C LYS A 138 5.20 -33.59 -14.19
N ARG A 139 3.92 -33.66 -14.58
CA ARG A 139 3.47 -34.12 -15.90
C ARG A 139 2.79 -33.01 -16.71
N ALA A 140 2.75 -31.80 -16.17
CA ALA A 140 2.16 -30.67 -16.88
C ALA A 140 3.03 -30.31 -18.09
N GLU A 141 2.39 -30.03 -19.21
CA GLU A 141 3.08 -29.51 -20.39
C GLU A 141 3.36 -28.01 -20.16
N THR A 142 4.64 -27.62 -20.24
CA THR A 142 5.08 -26.26 -19.93
C THR A 142 5.60 -25.55 -21.17
N GLU A 143 5.26 -24.27 -21.32
CA GLU A 143 5.75 -23.40 -22.39
C GLU A 143 6.39 -22.15 -21.78
N VAL A 144 7.58 -21.80 -22.28
CA VAL A 144 8.30 -20.61 -21.85
C VAL A 144 7.84 -19.42 -22.69
N VAL A 145 7.19 -18.45 -22.07
CA VAL A 145 6.61 -17.28 -22.73
C VAL A 145 7.08 -15.98 -22.08
N THR A 146 6.91 -14.87 -22.80
CA THR A 146 7.16 -13.55 -22.21
C THR A 146 5.95 -13.08 -21.39
N PRO A 147 6.13 -12.26 -20.34
CA PRO A 147 5.00 -11.68 -19.59
C PRO A 147 4.02 -10.84 -20.42
N ALA A 148 4.39 -10.44 -21.65
CA ALA A 148 3.51 -9.71 -22.57
C ALA A 148 2.54 -10.63 -23.32
N GLU A 149 2.87 -11.92 -23.44
CA GLU A 149 2.05 -12.93 -24.11
C GLU A 149 1.02 -13.58 -23.19
N LEU A 150 1.16 -13.40 -21.87
CA LEU A 150 0.22 -13.91 -20.88
C LEU A 150 -1.15 -13.23 -21.01
N GLN A 151 -2.20 -14.05 -21.02
CA GLN A 151 -3.58 -13.59 -21.02
C GLN A 151 -4.27 -13.89 -19.69
N PRO A 152 -5.34 -13.17 -19.33
CA PRO A 152 -6.16 -13.54 -18.20
C PRO A 152 -6.61 -15.00 -18.31
N PHE A 153 -6.60 -15.71 -17.18
CA PHE A 153 -6.86 -17.14 -17.03
C PHE A 153 -5.75 -18.09 -17.47
N ASP A 154 -4.61 -17.60 -17.96
CA ASP A 154 -3.41 -18.43 -18.10
C ASP A 154 -2.92 -18.90 -16.73
N PHE A 155 -2.41 -20.12 -16.65
CA PHE A 155 -1.79 -20.69 -15.46
C PHE A 155 -0.27 -20.66 -15.61
N VAL A 156 0.41 -20.13 -14.61
CA VAL A 156 1.86 -19.97 -14.64
C VAL A 156 2.46 -20.61 -13.39
N LEU A 157 3.45 -21.48 -13.59
CA LEU A 157 4.24 -22.04 -12.51
C LEU A 157 5.36 -21.05 -12.16
N VAL A 158 5.51 -20.77 -10.87
CA VAL A 158 6.58 -19.93 -10.34
C VAL A 158 7.29 -20.67 -9.21
N GLU A 159 8.59 -20.88 -9.36
CA GLU A 159 9.42 -21.59 -8.38
C GLU A 159 10.22 -20.62 -7.48
N ALA A 160 10.73 -21.15 -6.36
CA ALA A 160 11.57 -20.38 -5.45
C ALA A 160 12.79 -19.76 -6.17
N GLY A 161 12.96 -18.45 -6.00
CA GLY A 161 13.97 -17.64 -6.64
C GLY A 161 13.51 -16.92 -7.91
N GLU A 162 12.32 -17.26 -8.42
CA GLU A 162 11.74 -16.65 -9.62
C GLU A 162 10.87 -15.43 -9.29
N LEU A 163 10.68 -14.58 -10.30
CA LEU A 163 9.77 -13.43 -10.23
C LEU A 163 8.38 -13.86 -10.70
N ILE A 164 7.35 -13.37 -10.01
CA ILE A 164 5.97 -13.55 -10.44
C ILE A 164 5.77 -12.70 -11.72
N PRO A 165 5.43 -13.30 -12.88
CA PRO A 165 5.48 -12.59 -14.16
C PRO A 165 4.30 -11.66 -14.42
N ALA A 166 3.13 -11.92 -13.82
CA ALA A 166 1.93 -11.11 -13.96
C ALA A 166 1.07 -11.17 -12.69
N ASP A 167 0.21 -10.16 -12.49
CA ASP A 167 -0.72 -10.19 -11.35
C ASP A 167 -1.73 -11.33 -11.54
N GLY A 168 -2.05 -12.00 -10.43
CA GLY A 168 -2.91 -13.16 -10.44
C GLY A 168 -3.30 -13.64 -9.05
N ASP A 169 -3.97 -14.78 -9.01
CA ASP A 169 -4.31 -15.49 -7.79
C ASP A 169 -3.54 -16.81 -7.74
N VAL A 170 -2.94 -17.14 -6.61
CA VAL A 170 -2.42 -18.49 -6.32
C VAL A 170 -3.60 -19.45 -6.30
N VAL A 171 -3.55 -20.42 -7.21
CA VAL A 171 -4.56 -21.46 -7.34
C VAL A 171 -4.05 -22.81 -6.83
N ASP A 172 -2.75 -23.06 -6.83
CA ASP A 172 -2.19 -24.28 -6.27
C ASP A 172 -0.83 -24.00 -5.60
N GLY A 173 -0.55 -24.72 -4.52
CA GLY A 173 0.63 -24.52 -3.68
C GLY A 173 0.51 -23.37 -2.66
N ALA A 174 1.60 -23.19 -1.91
CA ALA A 174 1.79 -22.10 -0.95
C ALA A 174 3.28 -21.74 -0.90
N ALA A 175 3.58 -20.45 -0.82
CA ALA A 175 4.94 -19.95 -0.83
C ALA A 175 5.09 -18.64 -0.05
N MET A 176 6.30 -18.38 0.45
CA MET A 176 6.68 -17.07 0.97
C MET A 176 7.07 -16.16 -0.19
N VAL A 177 6.49 -14.96 -0.27
CA VAL A 177 6.72 -13.98 -1.34
C VAL A 177 7.33 -12.71 -0.76
N ASP A 178 8.38 -12.21 -1.42
CA ASP A 178 8.98 -10.90 -1.15
C ASP A 178 8.30 -9.83 -2.01
N GLU A 179 7.48 -9.01 -1.35
CA GLU A 179 6.76 -7.89 -1.97
C GLU A 179 7.50 -6.54 -1.87
N SER A 180 8.80 -6.55 -1.52
CA SER A 180 9.61 -5.33 -1.34
C SER A 180 9.73 -4.48 -2.61
N ALA A 181 9.67 -5.10 -3.79
CA ALA A 181 9.69 -4.41 -5.09
C ALA A 181 8.48 -3.47 -5.28
N VAL A 182 7.36 -3.79 -4.64
CA VAL A 182 6.07 -3.09 -4.79
C VAL A 182 5.83 -2.15 -3.63
N THR A 183 6.16 -2.59 -2.41
CA THR A 183 5.96 -1.84 -1.16
C THR A 183 7.05 -0.81 -0.89
N GLY A 184 8.08 -0.69 -1.73
CA GLY A 184 9.14 0.32 -1.57
C GLY A 184 10.05 0.13 -0.34
N GLU A 185 9.75 -0.81 0.55
CA GLU A 185 10.56 -1.20 1.70
C GLU A 185 11.74 -2.06 1.25
N SER A 186 12.68 -1.43 0.55
CA SER A 186 13.92 -2.08 0.11
C SER A 186 14.69 -2.63 1.31
N GLY A 187 14.59 -3.95 1.54
CA GLY A 187 15.38 -4.70 2.52
C GLY A 187 14.81 -4.78 3.94
N GLY A 188 13.52 -4.49 4.16
CA GLY A 188 12.90 -4.50 5.51
C GLY A 188 11.56 -5.23 5.65
N GLY A 189 10.83 -5.47 4.56
CA GLY A 189 9.53 -6.14 4.62
C GLY A 189 9.67 -7.62 5.02
N ALA A 190 8.88 -8.07 5.99
CA ALA A 190 8.78 -9.49 6.29
C ALA A 190 8.14 -10.22 5.09
N PRO A 191 8.69 -11.37 4.65
CA PRO A 191 8.07 -12.17 3.60
C PRO A 191 6.61 -12.49 3.94
N VAL A 192 5.73 -12.42 2.93
CA VAL A 192 4.29 -12.65 3.10
C VAL A 192 3.94 -14.03 2.59
N LEU A 193 3.19 -14.81 3.36
CA LEU A 193 2.69 -16.11 2.93
C LEU A 193 1.54 -15.92 1.92
N ARG A 194 1.66 -16.55 0.76
CA ARG A 194 0.64 -16.59 -0.30
C ARG A 194 0.27 -18.05 -0.55
N GLU A 195 -1.03 -18.36 -0.54
CA GLU A 195 -1.54 -19.73 -0.62
C GLU A 195 -2.86 -19.82 -1.40
N ALA A 196 -3.13 -21.01 -1.93
CA ALA A 196 -4.36 -21.28 -2.67
C ALA A 196 -5.60 -21.31 -1.77
N GLY A 197 -6.74 -20.81 -2.30
CA GLY A 197 -8.07 -21.07 -1.73
C GLY A 197 -8.48 -20.19 -0.54
N GLY A 198 -7.78 -19.09 -0.27
CA GLY A 198 -8.15 -18.11 0.76
C GLY A 198 -7.84 -16.67 0.38
N ASP A 199 -8.04 -15.73 1.31
CA ASP A 199 -7.87 -14.28 1.09
C ASP A 199 -6.41 -13.87 0.80
N ARG A 200 -5.46 -14.80 0.98
CA ARG A 200 -4.02 -14.60 0.72
C ARG A 200 -3.58 -15.11 -0.65
N SER A 201 -4.51 -15.46 -1.54
CA SER A 201 -4.17 -15.96 -2.88
C SER A 201 -3.61 -14.87 -3.81
N GLY A 202 -4.00 -13.61 -3.64
CA GLY A 202 -3.59 -12.53 -4.55
C GLY A 202 -2.08 -12.32 -4.56
N VAL A 203 -1.46 -12.32 -5.73
CA VAL A 203 -0.03 -12.06 -5.94
C VAL A 203 0.18 -10.96 -6.98
N THR A 204 1.24 -10.18 -6.79
CA THR A 204 1.57 -9.04 -7.64
C THR A 204 2.75 -9.36 -8.55
N GLY A 205 2.64 -9.04 -9.84
CA GLY A 205 3.73 -9.19 -10.79
C GLY A 205 4.96 -8.36 -10.40
N GLY A 206 6.16 -8.92 -10.58
CA GLY A 206 7.43 -8.31 -10.21
C GLY A 206 7.87 -8.56 -8.76
N THR A 207 7.07 -9.26 -7.95
CA THR A 207 7.47 -9.76 -6.62
C THR A 207 8.22 -11.10 -6.75
N THR A 208 9.02 -11.47 -5.76
CA THR A 208 9.88 -12.66 -5.83
C THR A 208 9.35 -13.78 -4.93
N VAL A 209 9.22 -15.00 -5.47
CA VAL A 209 8.92 -16.19 -4.67
C VAL A 209 10.19 -16.61 -3.94
N LEU A 210 10.14 -16.76 -2.62
CA LEU A 210 11.30 -17.09 -1.77
C LEU A 210 11.39 -18.57 -1.41
N SER A 211 10.25 -19.24 -1.26
CA SER A 211 10.18 -20.65 -0.87
C SER A 211 9.16 -21.40 -1.72
N ASP A 212 9.38 -22.72 -1.86
CA ASP A 212 8.45 -23.66 -2.50
C ASP A 212 8.10 -23.27 -3.95
N SER A 213 6.91 -23.63 -4.41
CA SER A 213 6.38 -23.24 -5.71
C SER A 213 4.88 -23.00 -5.64
N VAL A 214 4.41 -22.13 -6.53
CA VAL A 214 2.99 -21.78 -6.65
C VAL A 214 2.56 -21.79 -8.11
N VAL A 215 1.31 -22.17 -8.34
CA VAL A 215 0.64 -21.97 -9.62
C VAL A 215 -0.21 -20.71 -9.49
N VAL A 216 0.07 -19.73 -10.34
CA VAL A 216 -0.64 -18.46 -10.38
C VAL A 216 -1.55 -18.43 -11.60
N ARG A 217 -2.83 -18.16 -11.38
CA ARG A 217 -3.78 -17.85 -12.45
C ARG A 217 -3.75 -16.36 -12.72
N VAL A 218 -3.35 -15.97 -13.92
CA VAL A 218 -3.25 -14.57 -14.33
C VAL A 218 -4.64 -13.91 -14.32
N THR A 219 -4.75 -12.75 -13.66
CA THR A 219 -6.00 -11.95 -13.62
C THR A 219 -5.89 -10.66 -14.42
N SER A 220 -4.67 -10.15 -14.59
CA SER A 220 -4.40 -8.89 -15.29
C SER A 220 -4.26 -9.08 -16.80
N ARG A 221 -4.70 -8.07 -17.57
CA ARG A 221 -4.43 -7.99 -19.01
C ARG A 221 -3.05 -7.36 -19.26
N PRO A 222 -2.37 -7.67 -20.38
CA PRO A 222 -1.18 -6.95 -20.80
C PRO A 222 -1.41 -5.43 -20.81
N GLY A 223 -0.52 -4.66 -20.16
CA GLY A 223 -0.64 -3.20 -20.04
C GLY A 223 -1.54 -2.72 -18.90
N HIS A 224 -2.17 -3.65 -18.17
CA HIS A 224 -3.04 -3.35 -17.02
C HIS A 224 -2.57 -4.06 -15.74
N SER A 225 -1.32 -4.50 -15.65
CA SER A 225 -0.75 -4.99 -14.38
C SER A 225 -0.58 -3.86 -13.36
N PHE A 226 -0.33 -4.21 -12.10
CA PHE A 226 -0.05 -3.28 -11.02
C PHE A 226 1.15 -2.40 -11.34
N ILE A 227 2.23 -3.02 -11.84
CA ILE A 227 3.43 -2.32 -12.27
C ILE A 227 3.14 -1.42 -13.47
N ASP A 228 2.32 -1.85 -14.44
CA ASP A 228 1.93 -0.98 -15.57
C ASP A 228 1.13 0.24 -15.10
N ARG A 229 0.24 0.07 -14.11
CA ARG A 229 -0.48 1.20 -13.48
C ARG A 229 0.49 2.14 -12.76
N MET A 230 1.46 1.62 -12.02
CA MET A 230 2.51 2.44 -11.39
C MET A 230 3.33 3.22 -12.44
N ILE A 231 3.76 2.55 -13.52
CA ILE A 231 4.50 3.18 -14.62
C ILE A 231 3.66 4.29 -15.25
N ALA A 232 2.38 4.03 -15.57
CA ALA A 232 1.51 5.03 -16.18
C ALA A 232 1.26 6.26 -15.29
N LEU A 233 1.16 6.06 -13.96
CA LEU A 233 1.03 7.14 -12.99
C LEU A 233 2.31 7.97 -12.88
N VAL A 234 3.46 7.32 -12.85
CA VAL A 234 4.77 7.95 -12.70
C VAL A 234 5.24 8.65 -13.99
N GLU A 235 4.96 8.07 -15.16
CA GLU A 235 5.27 8.67 -16.48
C GLU A 235 4.34 9.85 -16.82
N GLY A 236 3.29 10.08 -16.03
CA GLY A 236 2.36 11.19 -16.23
C GLY A 236 1.52 11.09 -17.52
N ALA A 237 1.60 9.98 -18.25
CA ALA A 237 0.89 9.75 -19.51
C ALA A 237 -0.64 9.77 -19.37
N ALA A 238 -1.14 9.52 -18.15
CA ALA A 238 -2.57 9.62 -17.81
C ALA A 238 -2.93 10.91 -17.03
N ARG A 239 -1.99 11.85 -16.84
CA ARG A 239 -2.23 13.02 -15.99
C ARG A 239 -3.11 14.06 -16.70
N GLN A 240 -4.30 14.27 -16.17
CA GLN A 240 -5.11 15.43 -16.48
C GLN A 240 -4.67 16.63 -15.62
N LYS A 241 -4.70 17.84 -16.20
CA LYS A 241 -4.51 19.07 -15.41
C LYS A 241 -5.57 19.12 -14.32
N THR A 242 -5.14 19.48 -13.12
CA THR A 242 -6.03 19.54 -11.97
C THR A 242 -6.92 20.80 -12.02
N PRO A 243 -8.06 20.82 -11.31
CA PRO A 243 -8.93 22.00 -11.29
C PRO A 243 -8.20 23.27 -10.85
N ASN A 244 -7.33 23.18 -9.83
CA ASN A 244 -6.55 24.33 -9.36
C ASN A 244 -5.53 24.79 -10.42
N GLU A 245 -4.86 23.84 -11.08
CA GLU A 245 -3.93 24.15 -12.17
C GLU A 245 -4.63 24.82 -13.36
N ILE A 246 -5.85 24.40 -13.69
CA ILE A 246 -6.66 25.02 -14.74
C ILE A 246 -7.07 26.44 -14.33
N ALA A 247 -7.60 26.62 -13.12
CA ALA A 247 -8.04 27.92 -12.61
C ALA A 247 -6.88 28.93 -12.59
N LEU A 248 -5.72 28.51 -12.10
CA LEU A 248 -4.53 29.36 -12.09
C LEU A 248 -4.05 29.68 -13.52
N ASN A 249 -4.02 28.71 -14.44
CA ASN A 249 -3.67 28.99 -15.84
C ASN A 249 -4.59 30.03 -16.49
N ILE A 250 -5.90 29.99 -16.21
CA ILE A 250 -6.86 30.99 -16.71
C ILE A 250 -6.52 32.37 -16.14
N LEU A 251 -6.27 32.46 -14.84
CA LEU A 251 -5.89 33.72 -14.18
C LEU A 251 -4.59 34.29 -14.75
N LEU A 252 -3.55 33.45 -14.90
CA LEU A 252 -2.26 33.88 -15.44
C LEU A 252 -2.39 34.31 -16.91
N ALA A 253 -3.21 33.62 -17.71
CA ALA A 253 -3.49 34.02 -19.09
C ALA A 253 -4.21 35.38 -19.15
N ALA A 254 -5.22 35.60 -18.31
CA ALA A 254 -5.94 36.87 -18.23
C ALA A 254 -5.01 38.02 -17.83
N LEU A 255 -4.19 37.84 -16.79
CA LEU A 255 -3.19 38.83 -16.37
C LEU A 255 -2.16 39.11 -17.48
N THR A 256 -1.72 38.08 -18.19
CA THR A 256 -0.80 38.24 -19.32
C THR A 256 -1.41 39.11 -20.41
N VAL A 257 -2.67 38.87 -20.78
CA VAL A 257 -3.38 39.70 -21.77
C VAL A 257 -3.49 41.14 -21.29
N ILE A 258 -3.85 41.36 -20.02
CA ILE A 258 -3.92 42.70 -19.42
C ILE A 258 -2.54 43.40 -19.50
N PHE A 259 -1.46 42.74 -19.10
CA PHE A 259 -0.12 43.34 -19.15
C PHE A 259 0.37 43.61 -20.57
N VAL A 260 0.04 42.74 -21.54
CA VAL A 260 0.31 43.01 -22.96
C VAL A 260 -0.40 44.29 -23.38
N LEU A 261 -1.69 44.44 -23.09
CA LEU A 261 -2.46 45.64 -23.43
C LEU A 261 -1.89 46.89 -22.76
N VAL A 262 -1.54 46.81 -21.47
CA VAL A 262 -0.91 47.91 -20.73
C VAL A 262 0.39 48.33 -21.40
N VAL A 263 1.33 47.40 -21.64
CA VAL A 263 2.63 47.71 -22.23
C VAL A 263 2.51 48.26 -23.65
N VAL A 264 1.62 47.69 -24.47
CA VAL A 264 1.36 48.19 -25.83
C VAL A 264 0.76 49.60 -25.79
N SER A 265 -0.12 49.89 -24.83
CA SER A 265 -0.75 51.21 -24.68
C SER A 265 0.20 52.31 -24.17
N ILE A 266 1.25 51.94 -23.43
CA ILE A 266 2.27 52.89 -22.96
C ILE A 266 3.02 53.52 -24.13
N GLN A 267 3.28 52.77 -25.20
CA GLN A 267 4.10 53.27 -26.31
C GLN A 267 3.51 54.49 -27.04
N PRO A 268 2.23 54.53 -27.47
CA PRO A 268 1.67 55.73 -28.11
C PRO A 268 1.60 56.92 -27.14
N MET A 269 1.40 56.69 -25.84
CA MET A 269 1.44 57.76 -24.83
C MET A 269 2.86 58.32 -24.66
N ALA A 270 3.85 57.45 -24.63
CA ALA A 270 5.26 57.82 -24.54
C ALA A 270 5.72 58.57 -25.80
N ASP A 271 5.26 58.13 -26.98
CA ASP A 271 5.53 58.80 -28.25
C ASP A 271 4.93 60.22 -28.30
N HIS A 272 3.68 60.37 -27.82
CA HIS A 272 3.05 61.68 -27.66
C HIS A 272 3.82 62.60 -26.70
N ALA A 273 4.44 62.05 -25.66
CA ALA A 273 5.29 62.77 -24.72
C ALA A 273 6.75 62.95 -25.19
N HIS A 274 7.09 62.58 -26.43
CA HIS A 274 8.45 62.57 -26.97
C HIS A 274 9.46 61.72 -26.17
N ALA A 275 8.97 60.67 -25.52
CA ALA A 275 9.71 59.75 -24.67
C ALA A 275 9.52 58.29 -25.11
N ALA A 276 9.37 58.03 -26.41
CA ALA A 276 9.16 56.70 -26.97
C ALA A 276 10.24 55.71 -26.51
N GLN A 277 9.82 54.51 -26.11
CA GLN A 277 10.73 53.50 -25.58
C GLN A 277 11.15 52.52 -26.67
N SER A 278 12.32 51.91 -26.51
CA SER A 278 12.75 50.84 -27.40
C SER A 278 11.90 49.59 -27.20
N THR A 279 11.71 48.80 -28.25
CA THR A 279 11.03 47.50 -28.18
C THR A 279 11.64 46.60 -27.10
N THR A 280 12.95 46.68 -26.89
CA THR A 280 13.65 45.91 -25.86
C THR A 280 13.22 46.28 -24.46
N VAL A 281 13.06 47.58 -24.17
CA VAL A 281 12.59 48.05 -22.86
C VAL A 281 11.13 47.63 -22.62
N LEU A 282 10.27 47.75 -23.64
CA LEU A 282 8.86 47.34 -23.52
C LEU A 282 8.73 45.84 -23.29
N VAL A 283 9.49 45.01 -24.02
CA VAL A 283 9.50 43.55 -23.81
C VAL A 283 10.05 43.21 -22.43
N ALA A 284 11.14 43.85 -21.99
CA ALA A 284 11.70 43.62 -20.66
C ALA A 284 10.69 43.97 -19.55
N LEU A 285 10.00 45.11 -19.69
CA LEU A 285 8.92 45.51 -18.78
C LEU A 285 7.79 44.47 -18.77
N LEU A 286 7.32 44.03 -19.95
CA LEU A 286 6.27 43.04 -20.07
C LEU A 286 6.63 41.73 -19.35
N VAL A 287 7.82 41.19 -19.61
CA VAL A 287 8.28 39.94 -18.98
C VAL A 287 8.45 40.09 -17.47
N THR A 288 8.84 41.27 -16.99
CA THR A 288 8.95 41.56 -15.54
C THR A 288 7.58 41.59 -14.86
N LEU A 289 6.53 42.03 -15.56
CA LEU A 289 5.17 42.09 -15.02
C LEU A 289 4.44 40.73 -15.07
N ILE A 290 4.69 39.95 -16.12
CA ILE A 290 4.05 38.65 -16.29
C ILE A 290 4.53 37.68 -15.19
N PRO A 291 3.62 36.93 -14.54
CA PRO A 291 3.95 35.98 -13.47
C PRO A 291 4.62 34.69 -13.99
N THR A 292 5.78 34.84 -14.62
CA THR A 292 6.55 33.77 -15.28
C THR A 292 6.97 32.66 -14.33
N THR A 293 7.36 33.02 -13.10
CA THR A 293 7.78 32.06 -12.06
C THR A 293 6.68 31.04 -11.75
N ILE A 294 5.45 31.50 -11.52
CA ILE A 294 4.33 30.62 -11.15
C ILE A 294 3.89 29.79 -12.37
N GLY A 295 3.77 30.42 -13.54
CA GLY A 295 3.35 29.73 -14.77
C GLY A 295 4.30 28.62 -15.20
N ALA A 296 5.60 28.78 -14.94
CA ALA A 296 6.61 27.78 -15.24
C ALA A 296 6.65 26.61 -14.24
N LEU A 297 6.45 26.89 -12.96
CA LEU A 297 6.69 25.91 -11.89
C LEU A 297 5.46 25.08 -11.53
N LEU A 298 4.27 25.48 -11.94
CA LEU A 298 3.00 24.85 -11.55
C LEU A 298 2.96 23.34 -11.86
N SER A 299 3.31 22.95 -13.09
CA SER A 299 3.31 21.53 -13.49
C SER A 299 4.41 20.74 -12.78
N ALA A 300 5.56 21.37 -12.51
CA ALA A 300 6.66 20.75 -11.76
C ALA A 300 6.27 20.45 -10.30
N ILE A 301 5.51 21.34 -9.65
CA ILE A 301 5.00 21.14 -8.29
C ILE A 301 4.08 19.91 -8.24
N GLY A 302 3.16 19.79 -9.20
CA GLY A 302 2.23 18.65 -9.25
C GLY A 302 2.95 17.30 -9.42
N ILE A 303 3.94 17.24 -10.33
CA ILE A 303 4.73 16.02 -10.56
C ILE A 303 5.54 15.65 -9.32
N ALA A 304 6.23 16.63 -8.71
CA ALA A 304 7.00 16.40 -7.50
C ALA A 304 6.11 15.96 -6.32
N GLY A 305 4.87 16.47 -6.23
CA GLY A 305 3.90 16.05 -5.22
C GLY A 305 3.51 14.58 -5.33
N MET A 306 3.22 14.11 -6.55
CA MET A 306 2.88 12.71 -6.80
C MET A 306 4.06 11.77 -6.53
N ASP A 307 5.28 12.14 -6.97
CA ASP A 307 6.52 11.40 -6.69
C ASP A 307 6.73 11.19 -5.18
N ARG A 308 6.49 12.23 -4.38
CA ARG A 308 6.58 12.15 -2.91
C ARG A 308 5.57 11.19 -2.27
N LEU A 309 4.38 11.02 -2.85
CA LEU A 309 3.39 10.06 -2.36
C LEU A 309 3.82 8.62 -2.65
N VAL A 310 4.33 8.36 -3.86
CA VAL A 310 4.85 7.03 -4.23
C VAL A 310 6.02 6.64 -3.33
N GLN A 311 6.91 7.57 -2.99
CA GLN A 311 8.00 7.35 -2.02
C GLN A 311 7.52 7.04 -0.58
N ARG A 312 6.25 7.29 -0.28
CA ARG A 312 5.60 6.96 0.99
C ARG A 312 4.59 5.82 0.84
N ASN A 313 4.70 5.02 -0.23
CA ASN A 313 3.85 3.88 -0.51
C ASN A 313 2.36 4.25 -0.69
N VAL A 314 2.09 5.48 -1.14
CA VAL A 314 0.75 5.95 -1.49
C VAL A 314 0.64 6.09 -3.00
N ILE A 315 -0.22 5.28 -3.61
CA ILE A 315 -0.48 5.33 -5.05
C ILE A 315 -1.70 6.22 -5.30
N ALA A 316 -1.46 7.42 -5.81
CA ALA A 316 -2.52 8.33 -6.22
C ALA A 316 -2.96 8.02 -7.65
N MET A 317 -4.23 7.65 -7.84
CA MET A 317 -4.79 7.33 -9.17
C MET A 317 -4.86 8.53 -10.13
N SER A 318 -4.79 9.75 -9.59
CA SER A 318 -4.71 10.98 -10.39
C SER A 318 -4.17 12.14 -9.55
N GLY A 319 -3.58 13.14 -10.21
CA GLY A 319 -3.22 14.40 -9.52
C GLY A 319 -4.41 15.13 -8.92
N ARG A 320 -5.62 14.96 -9.50
CA ARG A 320 -6.87 15.52 -8.94
C ARG A 320 -7.20 14.91 -7.58
N ALA A 321 -6.95 13.61 -7.38
CA ALA A 321 -7.17 12.97 -6.09
C ALA A 321 -6.24 13.53 -5.01
N VAL A 322 -4.98 13.82 -5.37
CA VAL A 322 -4.00 14.44 -4.46
C VAL A 322 -4.43 15.83 -4.02
N GLU A 323 -4.88 16.68 -4.96
CA GLU A 323 -5.39 18.01 -4.62
C GLU A 323 -6.67 17.93 -3.79
N ALA A 324 -7.63 17.11 -4.22
CA ALA A 324 -8.89 16.97 -3.50
C ALA A 324 -8.70 16.47 -2.07
N ALA A 325 -7.70 15.62 -1.82
CA ALA A 325 -7.36 15.16 -0.47
C ALA A 325 -6.93 16.31 0.46
N GLY A 326 -6.38 17.41 -0.08
CA GLY A 326 -6.03 18.61 0.68
C GLY A 326 -7.24 19.44 1.13
N ASP A 327 -8.36 19.34 0.42
CA ASP A 327 -9.58 20.11 0.69
C ASP A 327 -10.62 19.32 1.52
N VAL A 328 -10.31 18.08 1.92
CA VAL A 328 -11.21 17.21 2.69
C VAL A 328 -11.55 17.84 4.04
N ASN A 329 -12.84 17.85 4.39
CA ASN A 329 -13.33 18.34 5.68
C ASN A 329 -13.73 17.20 6.62
N THR A 330 -14.26 16.11 6.07
CA THR A 330 -14.69 14.94 6.84
C THR A 330 -14.00 13.69 6.31
N LEU A 331 -13.33 12.96 7.18
CA LEU A 331 -12.74 11.65 6.91
C LEU A 331 -13.62 10.56 7.55
N LEU A 332 -14.24 9.74 6.71
CA LEU A 332 -14.93 8.52 7.12
C LEU A 332 -13.94 7.36 7.09
N LEU A 333 -13.86 6.61 8.16
CA LEU A 333 -12.93 5.48 8.27
C LEU A 333 -13.70 4.22 8.60
N ASP A 334 -13.52 3.16 7.80
CA ASP A 334 -13.89 1.83 8.28
C ASP A 334 -13.03 1.49 9.52
N LYS A 335 -13.56 0.65 10.39
CA LYS A 335 -12.86 0.24 11.62
C LYS A 335 -11.86 -0.88 11.34
N THR A 336 -12.30 -1.95 10.68
CA THR A 336 -11.51 -3.19 10.55
C THR A 336 -10.38 -2.97 9.55
N GLY A 337 -9.15 -3.36 9.90
CA GLY A 337 -7.97 -3.25 9.03
C GLY A 337 -7.49 -1.81 8.75
N THR A 338 -8.33 -0.82 9.04
CA THR A 338 -8.06 0.61 8.84
C THR A 338 -7.64 1.27 10.16
N ILE A 339 -8.54 1.35 11.15
CA ILE A 339 -8.22 1.88 12.50
C ILE A 339 -7.55 0.81 13.35
N THR A 340 -8.01 -0.42 13.23
CA THR A 340 -7.46 -1.58 13.93
C THR A 340 -6.53 -2.38 13.03
N LEU A 341 -5.80 -3.32 13.61
CA LEU A 341 -4.97 -4.26 12.85
C LEU A 341 -5.81 -5.21 11.98
N GLY A 342 -7.14 -5.25 12.17
CA GLY A 342 -8.07 -6.06 11.37
C GLY A 342 -8.24 -7.50 11.86
N ASN A 343 -7.28 -8.02 12.63
CA ASN A 343 -7.39 -9.31 13.29
C ASN A 343 -7.76 -9.13 14.76
N ARG A 344 -8.75 -9.89 15.24
CA ARG A 344 -9.08 -9.95 16.67
C ARG A 344 -8.06 -10.84 17.37
N GLU A 345 -7.36 -10.31 18.37
CA GLU A 345 -6.34 -11.05 19.11
C GLU A 345 -6.82 -11.44 20.50
N ALA A 346 -6.43 -12.62 20.96
CA ALA A 346 -6.63 -13.04 22.34
C ALA A 346 -5.78 -12.17 23.29
N VAL A 347 -6.46 -11.44 24.18
CA VAL A 347 -5.80 -10.55 25.15
C VAL A 347 -5.84 -11.11 26.58
N ALA A 348 -6.82 -11.96 26.91
CA ALA A 348 -6.94 -12.53 28.25
C ALA A 348 -7.69 -13.87 28.28
N PHE A 349 -7.34 -14.69 29.27
CA PHE A 349 -8.10 -15.87 29.68
C PHE A 349 -8.84 -15.56 31.00
N ILE A 350 -10.16 -15.72 30.99
CA ILE A 350 -11.04 -15.42 32.11
C ILE A 350 -11.65 -16.75 32.62
N PRO A 351 -11.04 -17.39 33.63
CA PRO A 351 -11.49 -18.69 34.13
C PRO A 351 -12.74 -18.56 35.00
N LEU A 352 -13.70 -19.48 34.82
CA LEU A 352 -14.89 -19.52 35.68
C LEU A 352 -14.52 -19.81 37.15
N PRO A 353 -15.41 -19.48 38.11
CA PRO A 353 -15.17 -19.79 39.51
C PRO A 353 -14.82 -21.27 39.72
N GLY A 354 -13.71 -21.53 40.42
CA GLY A 354 -13.22 -22.88 40.68
C GLY A 354 -12.38 -23.52 39.57
N VAL A 355 -12.16 -22.82 38.45
CA VAL A 355 -11.26 -23.27 37.37
C VAL A 355 -9.92 -22.56 37.48
N ASP A 356 -8.82 -23.32 37.37
CA ASP A 356 -7.49 -22.72 37.35
C ASP A 356 -7.20 -22.00 36.02
N ARG A 357 -6.46 -20.91 36.08
CA ARG A 357 -6.15 -20.10 34.89
C ARG A 357 -5.25 -20.85 33.90
N LEU A 358 -4.28 -21.64 34.40
CA LEU A 358 -3.41 -22.43 33.51
C LEU A 358 -4.20 -23.57 32.87
N GLN A 359 -5.14 -24.18 33.60
CA GLN A 359 -6.05 -25.18 33.04
C GLN A 359 -6.88 -24.62 31.87
N LEU A 360 -7.44 -23.41 32.01
CA LEU A 360 -8.14 -22.75 30.90
C LEU A 360 -7.20 -22.45 29.73
N ALA A 361 -6.02 -21.90 30.01
CA ALA A 361 -5.05 -21.53 28.97
C ALA A 361 -4.55 -22.76 28.18
N ASP A 362 -4.34 -23.89 28.86
CA ASP A 362 -3.95 -25.16 28.25
C ASP A 362 -5.06 -25.71 27.35
N ALA A 363 -6.29 -25.80 27.87
CA ALA A 363 -7.45 -26.20 27.07
C ALA A 363 -7.70 -25.26 25.87
N ALA A 364 -7.52 -23.95 26.04
CA ALA A 364 -7.64 -22.96 24.98
C ALA A 364 -6.56 -23.14 23.90
N GLN A 365 -5.31 -23.44 24.30
CA GLN A 365 -4.22 -23.74 23.38
C GLN A 365 -4.52 -25.01 22.58
N LEU A 366 -4.81 -26.11 23.26
CA LEU A 366 -5.08 -27.42 22.65
C LEU A 366 -6.23 -27.37 21.66
N SER A 367 -7.30 -26.64 22.01
CA SER A 367 -8.46 -26.46 21.12
C SER A 367 -8.20 -25.50 19.95
N SER A 368 -7.09 -24.76 19.95
CA SER A 368 -6.70 -23.83 18.89
C SER A 368 -5.59 -24.35 17.97
N LEU A 369 -4.99 -25.52 18.26
CA LEU A 369 -3.86 -26.04 17.49
C LEU A 369 -4.17 -26.31 16.01
N ALA A 370 -5.42 -26.66 15.69
CA ALA A 370 -5.89 -26.87 14.33
C ALA A 370 -6.79 -25.72 13.83
N ASP A 371 -6.74 -24.58 14.51
CA ASP A 371 -7.48 -23.38 14.15
C ASP A 371 -6.52 -22.38 13.51
N GLU A 372 -6.39 -22.46 12.19
CA GLU A 372 -5.48 -21.65 11.39
C GLU A 372 -5.92 -20.18 11.23
N THR A 373 -7.09 -19.82 11.76
CA THR A 373 -7.57 -18.44 11.76
C THR A 373 -6.65 -17.52 12.56
N PRO A 374 -6.61 -16.21 12.26
CA PRO A 374 -5.88 -15.24 13.08
C PRO A 374 -6.26 -15.32 14.56
N GLU A 375 -7.54 -15.50 14.86
CA GLU A 375 -8.06 -15.68 16.22
C GLU A 375 -7.47 -16.94 16.87
N GLY A 376 -7.48 -18.09 16.16
CA GLY A 376 -6.89 -19.34 16.64
C GLY A 376 -5.41 -19.24 16.97
N ARG A 377 -4.63 -18.67 16.04
CA ARG A 377 -3.19 -18.44 16.23
C ARG A 377 -2.92 -17.49 17.39
N SER A 378 -3.72 -16.44 17.56
CA SER A 378 -3.58 -15.48 18.67
C SER A 378 -3.79 -16.14 20.05
N VAL A 379 -4.70 -17.13 20.15
CA VAL A 379 -4.92 -17.89 21.39
C VAL A 379 -3.70 -18.73 21.75
N VAL A 380 -3.10 -19.42 20.77
CA VAL A 380 -1.87 -20.21 20.98
C VAL A 380 -0.71 -19.30 21.41
N ALA A 381 -0.56 -18.13 20.76
CA ALA A 381 0.44 -17.13 21.11
C ALA A 381 0.21 -16.56 22.52
N LEU A 382 -1.03 -16.28 22.92
CA LEU A 382 -1.35 -15.83 24.27
C LEU A 382 -1.00 -16.89 25.31
N ALA A 383 -1.33 -18.17 25.08
CA ALA A 383 -1.01 -19.27 25.99
C ALA A 383 0.50 -19.38 26.28
N GLN A 384 1.36 -19.11 25.30
CA GLN A 384 2.81 -19.07 25.50
C GLN A 384 3.26 -18.00 26.49
N ARG A 385 2.58 -16.84 26.52
CA ARG A 385 2.86 -15.78 27.52
C ARG A 385 2.51 -16.19 28.94
N TYR A 386 1.65 -17.20 29.11
CA TYR A 386 1.35 -17.83 30.41
C TYR A 386 2.36 -18.94 30.78
N GLY A 387 3.42 -19.14 30.00
CA GLY A 387 4.46 -20.13 30.26
C GLY A 387 4.15 -21.54 29.71
N LEU A 388 3.07 -21.70 28.94
CA LEU A 388 2.74 -22.96 28.30
C LEU A 388 3.55 -23.14 27.00
N ARG A 389 4.31 -24.22 26.91
CA ARG A 389 4.97 -24.60 25.65
C ARG A 389 3.88 -24.98 24.63
N PRO A 390 3.98 -24.58 23.35
CA PRO A 390 3.06 -25.07 22.33
C PRO A 390 3.13 -26.60 22.22
N ALA A 391 2.05 -27.28 22.58
CA ALA A 391 1.94 -28.72 22.43
C ALA A 391 1.94 -29.12 20.96
N THR A 392 2.67 -30.18 20.63
CA THR A 392 2.66 -30.77 19.29
C THR A 392 1.77 -32.01 19.27
N ALA A 393 1.34 -32.43 18.07
CA ALA A 393 0.55 -33.66 17.93
C ALA A 393 1.26 -34.91 18.50
N ALA A 394 2.60 -34.90 18.56
CA ALA A 394 3.40 -35.97 19.15
C ALA A 394 3.35 -36.00 20.69
N ASP A 395 3.03 -34.87 21.33
CA ASP A 395 2.89 -34.77 22.79
C ASP A 395 1.52 -35.27 23.27
N LEU A 396 0.59 -35.52 22.34
CA LEU A 396 -0.81 -35.83 22.63
C LEU A 396 -1.14 -37.30 22.36
N SER A 397 -1.97 -37.89 23.22
CA SER A 397 -2.43 -39.27 23.05
C SER A 397 -3.56 -39.36 22.01
N ASN A 398 -3.25 -39.94 20.85
CA ASN A 398 -4.17 -40.17 19.73
C ASN A 398 -5.07 -38.95 19.41
N PRO A 399 -4.51 -37.78 19.09
CA PRO A 399 -5.29 -36.57 18.87
C PRO A 399 -6.08 -36.65 17.56
N ARG A 400 -7.38 -36.37 17.63
CA ARG A 400 -8.22 -36.05 16.48
C ARG A 400 -8.63 -34.59 16.56
N PHE A 401 -7.98 -33.77 15.75
CA PHE A 401 -8.29 -32.36 15.66
C PHE A 401 -9.64 -32.11 14.96
N THR A 402 -10.32 -31.08 15.43
CA THR A 402 -11.50 -30.51 14.78
C THR A 402 -11.12 -29.12 14.34
N GLU A 403 -10.88 -28.96 13.04
CA GLU A 403 -10.61 -27.68 12.42
C GLU A 403 -11.77 -26.70 12.64
N PHE A 404 -11.46 -25.41 12.60
CA PHE A 404 -12.50 -24.40 12.65
C PHE A 404 -13.39 -24.47 11.39
N SER A 405 -14.70 -24.38 11.58
CA SER A 405 -15.66 -24.20 10.48
C SER A 405 -16.60 -23.05 10.78
N ALA A 406 -16.82 -22.18 9.80
CA ALA A 406 -17.78 -21.08 9.91
C ALA A 406 -19.23 -21.57 10.20
N ARG A 407 -19.55 -22.82 9.83
CA ARG A 407 -20.86 -23.44 10.11
C ARG A 407 -21.01 -23.81 11.58
N THR A 408 -19.98 -24.41 12.17
CA THR A 408 -20.00 -24.82 13.59
C THR A 408 -19.57 -23.70 14.53
N ARG A 409 -18.87 -22.68 14.02
CA ARG A 409 -18.24 -21.57 14.76
C ARG A 409 -17.41 -22.03 15.95
N MET A 410 -16.81 -23.22 15.83
CA MET A 410 -16.03 -23.88 16.88
C MET A 410 -14.89 -24.68 16.26
N SER A 411 -13.82 -24.81 17.04
CA SER A 411 -12.66 -25.69 16.78
C SER A 411 -12.33 -26.47 18.06
N GLY A 412 -11.46 -27.48 17.94
CA GLY A 412 -11.04 -28.23 19.12
C GLY A 412 -10.20 -29.46 18.86
N VAL A 413 -10.09 -30.29 19.89
CA VAL A 413 -9.37 -31.56 19.82
C VAL A 413 -10.12 -32.64 20.60
N ASN A 414 -10.06 -33.88 20.11
CA ASN A 414 -10.48 -35.07 20.82
C ASN A 414 -9.24 -35.92 21.10
N LEU A 415 -9.01 -36.24 22.37
CA LEU A 415 -7.93 -37.08 22.85
C LEU A 415 -8.50 -38.43 23.27
N SER A 416 -7.72 -39.49 23.08
CA SER A 416 -8.10 -40.84 23.49
C SER A 416 -6.90 -41.59 24.06
N TRP A 417 -7.14 -42.31 25.16
CA TRP A 417 -6.11 -43.08 25.86
C TRP A 417 -6.42 -44.59 25.81
N ASP A 418 -5.37 -45.38 25.92
CA ASP A 418 -5.48 -46.83 26.02
C ASP A 418 -6.25 -47.20 27.29
N GLY A 419 -7.44 -47.76 27.13
CA GLY A 419 -8.41 -47.99 28.22
C GLY A 419 -9.80 -47.42 27.97
N GLY A 420 -10.03 -46.73 26.85
CA GLY A 420 -11.36 -46.23 26.44
C GLY A 420 -11.75 -44.89 27.05
N ALA A 421 -10.90 -44.30 27.88
CA ALA A 421 -11.04 -42.93 28.35
C ALA A 421 -10.77 -41.94 27.20
N GLY A 422 -11.55 -40.86 27.16
CA GLY A 422 -11.41 -39.82 26.14
C GLY A 422 -11.70 -38.44 26.72
N CYS A 423 -11.14 -37.42 26.08
CA CYS A 423 -11.32 -36.03 26.44
C CYS A 423 -11.59 -35.22 25.17
N ALA A 424 -12.70 -34.50 25.12
CA ALA A 424 -13.01 -33.59 24.03
C ALA A 424 -12.97 -32.15 24.53
N ILE A 425 -12.13 -31.33 23.91
CA ILE A 425 -12.00 -29.91 24.23
C ILE A 425 -12.53 -29.11 23.04
N ARG A 426 -13.39 -28.13 23.29
CA ARG A 426 -13.91 -27.22 22.27
C ARG A 426 -13.76 -25.78 22.69
N LYS A 427 -13.46 -24.93 21.72
CA LYS A 427 -13.62 -23.49 21.84
C LYS A 427 -14.48 -22.95 20.71
N GLY A 428 -15.12 -21.81 20.94
CA GLY A 428 -15.81 -21.09 19.88
C GLY A 428 -16.82 -20.09 20.41
N ALA A 429 -17.73 -19.67 19.54
CA ALA A 429 -18.73 -18.69 19.87
C ALA A 429 -19.63 -19.16 21.03
N THR A 430 -20.01 -18.22 21.91
CA THR A 430 -20.70 -18.49 23.17
C THR A 430 -21.90 -19.42 23.01
N ALA A 431 -22.80 -19.14 22.05
CA ALA A 431 -24.00 -19.95 21.82
C ALA A 431 -23.65 -21.40 21.42
N GLN A 432 -22.71 -21.58 20.49
CA GLN A 432 -22.36 -22.89 19.96
C GLN A 432 -21.70 -23.80 21.01
N VAL A 433 -20.86 -23.22 21.87
CA VAL A 433 -20.24 -23.97 22.97
C VAL A 433 -21.27 -24.31 24.04
N CYS A 434 -22.22 -23.42 24.35
CA CYS A 434 -23.31 -23.70 25.27
C CYS A 434 -24.16 -24.88 24.76
N ASP A 435 -24.56 -24.86 23.49
CA ASP A 435 -25.30 -25.95 22.86
C ASP A 435 -24.50 -27.26 22.87
N TRP A 436 -23.19 -27.20 22.61
CA TRP A 436 -22.31 -28.36 22.63
C TRP A 436 -22.23 -29.04 24.00
N VAL A 437 -22.19 -28.24 25.07
CA VAL A 437 -22.21 -28.71 26.48
C VAL A 437 -23.59 -29.30 26.81
N ALA A 438 -24.67 -28.60 26.48
CA ALA A 438 -26.04 -29.04 26.76
C ALA A 438 -26.38 -30.37 26.07
N MET A 439 -26.00 -30.53 24.79
CA MET A 439 -26.22 -31.77 24.03
C MET A 439 -25.50 -32.99 24.64
N ARG A 440 -24.48 -32.79 25.48
CA ARG A 440 -23.74 -33.86 26.15
C ARG A 440 -24.21 -34.10 27.59
N GLY A 441 -25.29 -33.44 28.01
CA GLY A 441 -25.84 -33.57 29.36
C GLY A 441 -25.18 -32.65 30.40
N GLY A 442 -24.41 -31.65 29.96
CA GLY A 442 -23.80 -30.66 30.85
C GLY A 442 -24.72 -29.49 31.15
N THR A 443 -24.41 -28.77 32.24
CA THR A 443 -25.08 -27.51 32.59
C THR A 443 -24.11 -26.36 32.37
N VAL A 444 -24.61 -25.28 31.75
CA VAL A 444 -23.82 -24.06 31.53
C VAL A 444 -24.03 -23.14 32.73
N PRO A 445 -22.97 -22.76 33.48
CA PRO A 445 -23.09 -21.85 34.61
C PRO A 445 -23.60 -20.47 34.17
N ALA A 446 -24.43 -19.83 35.00
CA ALA A 446 -24.96 -18.49 34.72
C ALA A 446 -23.82 -17.45 34.59
N GLU A 447 -22.72 -17.66 35.31
CA GLU A 447 -21.51 -16.85 35.24
C GLU A 447 -20.90 -16.85 33.84
N ALA A 448 -20.93 -17.97 33.11
CA ALA A 448 -20.37 -18.06 31.76
C ALA A 448 -21.07 -17.09 30.79
N VAL A 449 -22.40 -17.01 30.90
CA VAL A 449 -23.23 -16.11 30.10
C VAL A 449 -23.00 -14.66 30.54
N ALA A 450 -23.07 -14.39 31.84
CA ALA A 450 -22.90 -13.04 32.39
C ALA A 450 -21.52 -12.45 32.09
N TRP A 451 -20.47 -13.26 32.15
CA TRP A 451 -19.11 -12.79 31.92
C TRP A 451 -18.81 -12.64 30.41
N SER A 452 -19.42 -13.49 29.57
CA SER A 452 -19.38 -13.29 28.11
C SER A 452 -20.04 -11.96 27.73
N ALA A 453 -21.19 -11.63 28.34
CA ALA A 453 -21.85 -10.35 28.13
C ALA A 453 -20.95 -9.16 28.53
N ARG A 454 -20.25 -9.23 29.67
CA ARG A 454 -19.30 -8.18 30.08
C ARG A 454 -18.13 -8.01 29.11
N VAL A 455 -17.62 -9.11 28.54
CA VAL A 455 -16.58 -9.02 27.49
C VAL A 455 -17.13 -8.29 26.27
N SER A 456 -18.34 -8.63 25.83
CA SER A 456 -19.03 -7.91 24.74
C SER A 456 -19.29 -6.44 25.05
N GLU A 457 -19.68 -6.11 26.28
CA GLU A 457 -19.87 -4.72 26.73
C GLU A 457 -18.58 -3.91 26.69
N SER A 458 -17.42 -4.55 26.89
CA SER A 458 -16.10 -3.91 26.78
C SER A 458 -15.59 -3.78 25.33
N GLY A 459 -16.39 -4.18 24.34
CA GLY A 459 -16.01 -4.19 22.92
C GLY A 459 -15.14 -5.38 22.50
N GLY A 460 -15.09 -6.42 23.33
CA GLY A 460 -14.41 -7.67 23.03
C GLY A 460 -15.35 -8.74 22.48
N THR A 461 -14.80 -9.71 21.76
CA THR A 461 -15.53 -10.91 21.34
C THR A 461 -15.22 -12.06 22.31
N PRO A 462 -16.22 -12.58 23.05
CA PRO A 462 -16.01 -13.73 23.92
C PRO A 462 -16.01 -15.03 23.11
N LEU A 463 -15.00 -15.88 23.32
CA LEU A 463 -15.07 -17.30 22.97
C LEU A 463 -15.11 -18.14 24.23
N LEU A 464 -16.05 -19.07 24.32
CA LEU A 464 -16.07 -20.03 25.42
C LEU A 464 -15.12 -21.18 25.14
N VAL A 465 -14.55 -21.73 26.21
CA VAL A 465 -13.79 -22.99 26.19
C VAL A 465 -14.50 -23.99 27.08
N ALA A 466 -14.77 -25.17 26.56
CA ALA A 466 -15.42 -26.26 27.27
C ALA A 466 -14.64 -27.57 27.09
N VAL A 467 -14.77 -28.44 28.08
CA VAL A 467 -14.18 -29.77 28.10
C VAL A 467 -15.25 -30.81 28.40
N HIS A 468 -15.09 -32.00 27.85
CA HIS A 468 -15.83 -33.20 28.19
C HIS A 468 -14.81 -34.31 28.46
N ASP A 469 -14.61 -34.61 29.73
CA ASP A 469 -13.69 -35.62 30.26
C ASP A 469 -14.44 -36.52 31.27
N TRP A 470 -13.71 -37.18 32.18
CA TRP A 470 -14.29 -38.05 33.22
C TRP A 470 -15.20 -37.32 34.22
N ASP A 471 -15.04 -36.02 34.41
CA ASP A 471 -15.90 -35.19 35.29
C ASP A 471 -17.16 -34.69 34.55
N GLY A 472 -17.31 -35.06 33.27
CA GLY A 472 -18.44 -34.67 32.43
C GLY A 472 -18.24 -33.34 31.70
N PRO A 473 -19.22 -32.95 30.86
CA PRO A 473 -19.12 -31.77 30.02
C PRO A 473 -19.34 -30.47 30.82
N ARG A 474 -18.34 -29.59 30.82
CA ARG A 474 -18.38 -28.30 31.54
C ARG A 474 -17.65 -27.20 30.80
N VAL A 475 -18.05 -25.95 31.06
CA VAL A 475 -17.36 -24.75 30.58
C VAL A 475 -16.20 -24.44 31.54
N LEU A 476 -15.02 -24.14 30.98
CA LEU A 476 -13.83 -23.78 31.76
C LEU A 476 -13.70 -22.26 31.92
N GLY A 477 -14.08 -21.50 30.89
CA GLY A 477 -13.95 -20.05 30.91
C GLY A 477 -14.07 -19.40 29.55
N ILE A 478 -13.66 -18.14 29.49
CA ILE A 478 -13.78 -17.27 28.33
C ILE A 478 -12.38 -16.86 27.86
N ILE A 479 -12.18 -16.91 26.55
CA ILE A 479 -11.11 -16.21 25.85
C ILE A 479 -11.67 -14.85 25.46
N HIS A 480 -11.04 -13.79 25.96
CA HIS A 480 -11.36 -12.43 25.55
C HIS A 480 -10.54 -12.10 24.30
N LEU A 481 -11.22 -12.03 23.15
CA LEU A 481 -10.64 -11.47 21.94
C LEU A 481 -10.92 -9.97 21.86
N LYS A 482 -9.91 -9.17 21.50
CA LYS A 482 -10.05 -7.73 21.29
C LYS A 482 -9.54 -7.36 19.89
N ASP A 483 -10.25 -6.46 19.22
CA ASP A 483 -9.74 -5.83 18.01
C ASP A 483 -8.74 -4.74 18.40
N VAL A 484 -7.47 -4.91 18.03
CA VAL A 484 -6.38 -4.08 18.54
C VAL A 484 -6.24 -2.83 17.67
N VAL A 485 -6.39 -1.67 18.30
CA VAL A 485 -6.20 -0.36 17.66
C VAL A 485 -4.73 -0.17 17.28
N LYS A 486 -4.46 0.35 16.07
CA LYS A 486 -3.08 0.59 15.60
C LYS A 486 -2.33 1.56 16.50
N GLU A 487 -1.06 1.27 16.76
CA GLU A 487 -0.18 2.17 17.51
C GLU A 487 -0.09 3.55 16.84
N GLY A 488 -0.13 4.61 17.65
CA GLY A 488 -0.01 5.98 17.17
C GLY A 488 -1.25 6.57 16.49
N ILE A 489 -2.35 5.81 16.33
CA ILE A 489 -3.53 6.28 15.58
C ILE A 489 -4.22 7.46 16.28
N ARG A 490 -4.22 7.49 17.61
CA ARG A 490 -4.84 8.56 18.40
C ARG A 490 -4.17 9.89 18.13
N GLU A 491 -2.84 9.90 18.16
CA GLU A 491 -2.04 11.08 17.85
C GLU A 491 -2.28 11.57 16.42
N ARG A 492 -2.50 10.65 15.47
CA ARG A 492 -2.87 10.99 14.08
C ARG A 492 -4.25 11.64 13.98
N PHE A 493 -5.25 11.13 14.70
CA PHE A 493 -6.57 11.77 14.73
C PHE A 493 -6.53 13.14 15.43
N GLU A 494 -5.69 13.32 16.45
CA GLU A 494 -5.46 14.64 17.04
C GLU A 494 -4.79 15.62 16.07
N GLU A 495 -3.85 15.17 15.24
CA GLU A 495 -3.27 15.98 14.16
C GLU A 495 -4.33 16.40 13.14
N LEU A 496 -5.17 15.47 12.69
CA LEU A 496 -6.27 15.75 11.76
C LEU A 496 -7.30 16.74 12.34
N ARG A 497 -7.65 16.56 13.62
CA ARG A 497 -8.55 17.47 14.34
C ARG A 497 -7.97 18.88 14.44
N ARG A 498 -6.66 19.01 14.68
CA ARG A 498 -5.94 20.30 14.65
C ARG A 498 -5.94 20.97 13.27
N MET A 499 -6.00 20.19 12.20
CA MET A 499 -6.17 20.70 10.83
C MET A 499 -7.61 21.07 10.49
N GLY A 500 -8.57 20.81 11.40
CA GLY A 500 -10.00 21.05 11.18
C GLY A 500 -10.70 19.93 10.41
N ILE A 501 -10.07 18.76 10.27
CA ILE A 501 -10.64 17.59 9.62
C ILE A 501 -11.38 16.76 10.67
N ARG A 502 -12.69 16.57 10.48
CA ARG A 502 -13.55 15.75 11.34
C ARG A 502 -13.43 14.28 10.96
N THR A 503 -13.28 13.41 11.95
CA THR A 503 -13.06 11.97 11.78
C THR A 503 -14.26 11.18 12.28
N VAL A 504 -14.83 10.34 11.43
CA VAL A 504 -15.99 9.51 11.77
C VAL A 504 -15.64 8.05 11.49
N MET A 505 -15.67 7.23 12.54
CA MET A 505 -15.54 5.79 12.40
C MET A 505 -16.86 5.18 11.94
N VAL A 506 -16.84 4.30 10.96
CA VAL A 506 -18.03 3.60 10.46
C VAL A 506 -17.77 2.11 10.59
N THR A 507 -18.66 1.37 11.24
CA THR A 507 -18.46 -0.06 11.52
C THR A 507 -19.77 -0.83 11.50
N GLY A 508 -19.71 -2.10 11.12
CA GLY A 508 -20.83 -3.05 11.26
C GLY A 508 -20.91 -3.68 12.66
N ASP A 509 -19.96 -3.40 13.56
CA ASP A 509 -20.03 -3.86 14.94
C ASP A 509 -21.16 -3.17 15.71
N ASN A 510 -21.61 -3.80 16.79
CA ASN A 510 -22.64 -3.25 17.67
C ASN A 510 -22.19 -1.96 18.38
N GLU A 511 -23.19 -1.22 18.90
CA GLU A 511 -23.01 0.09 19.53
C GLU A 511 -21.96 0.09 20.66
N LEU A 512 -21.95 -0.94 21.50
CA LEU A 512 -21.03 -1.03 22.64
C LEU A 512 -19.56 -1.17 22.17
N THR A 513 -19.33 -2.01 21.17
CA THR A 513 -18.00 -2.24 20.59
C THR A 513 -17.50 -1.01 19.84
N ALA A 514 -18.36 -0.41 19.02
CA ALA A 514 -18.05 0.81 18.29
C ALA A 514 -17.67 1.94 19.26
N ARG A 515 -18.43 2.13 20.33
CA ARG A 515 -18.14 3.17 21.34
C ARG A 515 -16.80 2.95 22.03
N ALA A 516 -16.48 1.71 22.42
CA ALA A 516 -15.23 1.39 23.10
C ALA A 516 -14.02 1.68 22.19
N ILE A 517 -14.06 1.21 20.94
CA ILE A 517 -12.98 1.44 19.96
C ILE A 517 -12.88 2.91 19.59
N ALA A 518 -14.00 3.63 19.45
CA ALA A 518 -13.99 5.06 19.15
C ALA A 518 -13.28 5.87 20.24
N ALA A 519 -13.54 5.56 21.51
CA ALA A 519 -12.90 6.20 22.65
C ALA A 519 -11.40 5.85 22.76
N GLU A 520 -11.04 4.61 22.46
CA GLU A 520 -9.65 4.16 22.44
C GLU A 520 -8.86 4.84 21.30
N ALA A 521 -9.41 4.82 20.08
CA ALA A 521 -8.80 5.43 18.91
C ALA A 521 -8.79 6.96 18.98
N GLY A 522 -9.77 7.60 19.64
CA GLY A 522 -9.86 9.05 19.74
C GLY A 522 -10.46 9.72 18.50
N VAL A 523 -11.39 9.05 17.80
CA VAL A 523 -12.18 9.65 16.70
C VAL A 523 -13.19 10.68 17.23
N ASP A 524 -13.70 11.57 16.38
CA ASP A 524 -14.71 12.56 16.79
C ASP A 524 -16.08 11.91 17.01
N GLU A 525 -16.49 11.05 16.08
CA GLU A 525 -17.80 10.40 16.06
C GLU A 525 -17.70 8.97 15.53
N TYR A 526 -18.75 8.18 15.74
CA TYR A 526 -18.87 6.85 15.16
C TYR A 526 -20.30 6.55 14.69
N LEU A 527 -20.42 5.65 13.72
CA LEU A 527 -21.65 5.03 13.26
C LEU A 527 -21.50 3.51 13.42
N ALA A 528 -22.28 2.94 14.34
CA ALA A 528 -22.32 1.51 14.60
C ALA A 528 -23.39 0.80 13.73
N GLU A 529 -23.28 -0.52 13.61
CA GLU A 529 -24.21 -1.38 12.89
C GLU A 529 -24.52 -0.90 11.45
N ALA A 530 -23.57 -0.22 10.82
CA ALA A 530 -23.77 0.45 9.54
C ALA A 530 -23.82 -0.54 8.37
N THR A 531 -24.88 -0.50 7.57
CA THR A 531 -24.92 -1.20 6.28
C THR A 531 -24.18 -0.39 5.20
N PRO A 532 -23.81 -0.97 4.04
CA PRO A 532 -23.24 -0.22 2.92
C PRO A 532 -24.12 0.97 2.48
N GLU A 533 -25.44 0.81 2.54
CA GLU A 533 -26.40 1.89 2.26
C GLU A 533 -26.29 3.03 3.28
N ASP A 534 -26.11 2.72 4.57
CA ASP A 534 -25.90 3.71 5.62
C ASP A 534 -24.59 4.46 5.43
N LYS A 535 -23.50 3.76 5.03
CA LYS A 535 -22.22 4.39 4.67
C LYS A 535 -22.44 5.42 3.55
N MET A 536 -23.14 5.02 2.50
CA MET A 536 -23.47 5.91 1.37
C MET A 536 -24.39 7.07 1.75
N ALA A 537 -25.37 6.84 2.62
CA ALA A 537 -26.27 7.88 3.12
C ALA A 537 -25.50 8.92 3.96
N LEU A 538 -24.56 8.48 4.79
CA LEU A 538 -23.69 9.35 5.57
C LEU A 538 -22.83 10.26 4.67
N ILE A 539 -22.22 9.68 3.62
CA ILE A 539 -21.45 10.47 2.62
C ILE A 539 -22.32 11.56 2.00
N LYS A 540 -23.52 11.19 1.50
CA LYS A 540 -24.44 12.14 0.87
C LYS A 540 -24.91 13.23 1.83
N ARG A 541 -25.13 12.88 3.10
CA ARG A 541 -25.53 13.84 4.14
C ARG A 541 -24.44 14.87 4.42
N GLU A 542 -23.19 14.43 4.56
CA GLU A 542 -22.05 15.34 4.76
C GLU A 542 -21.83 16.23 3.52
N GLN A 543 -21.95 15.67 2.31
CA GLN A 543 -21.87 16.42 1.05
C GLN A 543 -22.99 17.45 0.88
N ALA A 544 -24.23 17.12 1.29
CA ALA A 544 -25.35 18.06 1.29
C ALA A 544 -25.11 19.27 2.24
N GLY A 545 -24.28 19.08 3.27
CA GLY A 545 -23.77 20.16 4.12
C GLY A 545 -22.65 20.99 3.50
N GLY A 546 -22.29 20.76 2.24
CA GLY A 546 -21.22 21.47 1.53
C GLY A 546 -19.80 21.00 1.88
N LYS A 547 -19.66 19.87 2.58
CA LYS A 547 -18.36 19.33 2.98
C LYS A 547 -17.79 18.39 1.92
N LEU A 548 -16.47 18.44 1.75
CA LEU A 548 -15.73 17.42 1.02
C LEU A 548 -15.43 16.24 1.94
N VAL A 549 -15.75 15.04 1.46
CA VAL A 549 -15.68 13.79 2.22
C VAL A 549 -14.66 12.88 1.59
N ALA A 550 -13.73 12.36 2.39
CA ALA A 550 -12.91 11.22 2.04
C ALA A 550 -13.40 9.99 2.80
N MET A 551 -13.33 8.82 2.16
CA MET A 551 -13.60 7.54 2.79
C MET A 551 -12.37 6.65 2.64
N THR A 552 -12.02 5.93 3.71
CA THR A 552 -11.00 4.89 3.71
C THR A 552 -11.61 3.59 4.23
N GLY A 553 -11.29 2.50 3.56
CA GLY A 553 -11.79 1.15 3.86
C GLY A 553 -10.91 0.11 3.21
N ASP A 554 -11.01 -1.14 3.68
CA ASP A 554 -10.19 -2.27 3.21
C ASP A 554 -11.01 -3.34 2.47
N GLY A 555 -12.35 -3.27 2.53
CA GLY A 555 -13.24 -4.32 2.08
C GLY A 555 -13.95 -4.04 0.75
N THR A 556 -14.52 -5.08 0.16
CA THR A 556 -15.49 -4.98 -0.96
C THR A 556 -16.81 -4.30 -0.56
N ASN A 557 -17.04 -4.12 0.74
CA ASN A 557 -18.23 -3.51 1.32
C ASN A 557 -18.10 -1.99 1.51
N ASP A 558 -16.94 -1.44 1.18
CA ASP A 558 -16.57 -0.01 1.22
C ASP A 558 -16.56 0.59 -0.19
#